data_AF-A0A9P5PJS2-F1
#
_entry.id   AF-A0A9P5PJS2-F1
#
_cell.length_a   1.000
_cell.length_b   1.000
_cell.length_c   1.000
_cell.angle_alpha   90.00
_cell.angle_beta   90.00
_cell.angle_gamma   90.00
#
_symmetry.space_group_name_H-M   'P 1'
#
loop_
_entity.id
_entity.type
_entity.pdbx_description
1 polymer ?
#
loop_
_entity_poly.entity_id
_entity_poly.type
_entity_poly.pdbx_seq_one_letter_code
_entity_poly.pdbx_strand_id
1 'polypeptide(L)'
;MIPKPYHSNRLPHRSFVSSSDHSVSGVGVSSASTGHPRMIRKPRGQVSRLARGGYNLDEAVGWTVEQSDELKKYIKHAVEAELDCTLPFTRQPRSSIISIRQAALFRFPWLMSYTNLWVVNDLVRRRLQLRQSELKKRSEALLATEARAWASKKSALEAAAAAL
;
A
#
# COMPACT_ATOMS: atom_id res chain seq x y z
N MET A 1 43.09 2.05 21.72
CA MET A 1 43.59 0.80 21.10
C MET A 1 43.06 0.71 19.68
N ILE A 2 43.92 0.95 18.68
CA ILE A 2 43.73 0.60 17.26
C ILE A 2 45.11 0.08 16.87
N PRO A 3 45.27 -1.16 16.34
CA PRO A 3 45.03 -1.44 14.92
C PRO A 3 44.69 -2.94 14.64
N LYS A 4 44.56 -3.54 13.44
CA LYS A 4 45.08 -3.36 12.08
C LYS A 4 44.17 -4.06 11.04
N PRO A 5 44.40 -3.85 9.73
CA PRO A 5 43.49 -4.14 8.62
C PRO A 5 43.68 -5.54 8.03
N TYR A 6 42.70 -6.02 7.26
CA TYR A 6 42.92 -7.14 6.33
C TYR A 6 43.11 -6.61 4.91
N HIS A 7 44.33 -6.84 4.42
CA HIS A 7 44.78 -6.62 3.06
C HIS A 7 44.15 -7.60 2.08
N SER A 8 43.94 -7.07 0.87
CA SER A 8 44.00 -7.72 -0.44
C SER A 8 44.63 -9.11 -0.49
N ASN A 9 44.05 -9.98 -1.31
CA ASN A 9 44.82 -10.55 -2.41
C ASN A 9 43.98 -10.81 -3.65
N ARG A 10 44.62 -10.48 -4.79
CA ARG A 10 44.13 -10.39 -6.15
C ARG A 10 44.75 -11.55 -6.95
N LEU A 11 43.96 -12.12 -7.87
CA LEU A 11 44.34 -12.79 -9.14
C LEU A 11 45.03 -14.19 -9.07
N PRO A 12 45.15 -14.95 -10.20
CA PRO A 12 44.54 -14.83 -11.54
C PRO A 12 43.96 -16.15 -12.13
N HIS A 13 43.27 -16.00 -13.27
CA HIS A 13 43.17 -16.88 -14.45
C HIS A 13 43.34 -18.41 -14.31
N ARG A 14 42.29 -19.15 -14.70
CA ARG A 14 42.48 -20.38 -15.47
C ARG A 14 41.31 -20.60 -16.43
N SER A 15 41.53 -20.18 -17.67
CA SER A 15 40.82 -20.65 -18.85
C SER A 15 41.06 -22.15 -19.01
N PHE A 16 39.99 -22.94 -19.02
CA PHE A 16 40.02 -24.28 -19.61
C PHE A 16 38.88 -24.35 -20.62
N VAL A 17 39.27 -24.22 -21.89
CA VAL A 17 38.46 -24.57 -23.05
C VAL A 17 38.28 -26.09 -23.05
N SER A 18 37.04 -26.54 -23.12
CA SER A 18 36.73 -27.91 -23.52
C SER A 18 35.53 -27.86 -24.43
N SER A 19 35.82 -27.86 -25.73
CA SER A 19 34.84 -28.06 -26.78
C SER A 19 34.20 -29.44 -26.63
N SER A 20 32.89 -29.49 -26.78
CA SER A 20 32.18 -30.70 -27.17
C SER A 20 30.99 -30.28 -28.03
N ASP A 21 31.19 -30.44 -29.34
CA ASP A 21 30.18 -30.38 -30.39
C ASP A 21 29.15 -31.48 -30.17
N HIS A 22 27.93 -31.11 -29.80
CA HIS A 22 26.76 -31.97 -29.95
C HIS A 22 25.70 -31.20 -30.75
N SER A 23 25.73 -31.41 -32.06
CA SER A 23 24.60 -31.13 -32.95
C SER A 23 23.38 -31.94 -32.51
N VAL A 24 22.32 -31.25 -32.10
CA VAL A 24 20.96 -31.81 -32.11
C VAL A 24 20.01 -30.82 -32.79
N SER A 25 19.55 -31.26 -33.95
CA SER A 25 18.44 -30.71 -34.72
C SER A 25 17.13 -30.82 -33.96
N GLY A 26 16.24 -29.83 -34.13
CA GLY A 26 14.84 -29.87 -33.69
C GLY A 26 14.70 -29.67 -32.18
N VAL A 27 13.86 -28.78 -31.69
CA VAL A 27 12.54 -28.37 -32.14
C VAL A 27 12.30 -26.99 -31.53
N GLY A 28 11.74 -26.07 -32.32
CA GLY A 28 11.09 -24.90 -31.77
C GLY A 28 9.90 -25.35 -30.93
N VAL A 29 10.14 -25.67 -29.66
CA VAL A 29 9.07 -25.77 -28.68
C VAL A 29 8.69 -24.34 -28.38
N SER A 30 7.82 -23.81 -29.24
CA SER A 30 6.86 -22.78 -28.86
C SER A 30 6.21 -23.31 -27.60
N SER A 31 6.76 -22.91 -26.46
CA SER A 31 6.22 -23.18 -25.16
C SER A 31 4.91 -22.41 -25.13
N ALA A 32 3.86 -23.05 -25.67
CA ALA A 32 2.48 -22.71 -25.47
C ALA A 32 2.28 -22.82 -23.96
N SER A 33 2.61 -21.72 -23.28
CA SER A 33 2.35 -21.54 -21.87
C SER A 33 0.85 -21.75 -21.73
N THR A 34 0.50 -22.91 -21.20
CA THR A 34 -0.83 -23.33 -20.80
C THR A 34 -1.52 -22.10 -20.22
N GLY A 35 -2.55 -21.64 -20.94
CA GLY A 35 -3.14 -20.32 -20.77
C GLY A 35 -3.80 -20.21 -19.41
N HIS A 36 -3.04 -19.88 -18.37
CA HIS A 36 -3.61 -19.21 -17.22
C HIS A 36 -4.10 -17.86 -17.72
N PRO A 37 -5.38 -17.52 -17.50
CA PRO A 37 -5.88 -16.20 -17.84
C PRO A 37 -4.90 -15.18 -17.26
N ARG A 38 -4.34 -14.33 -18.13
CA ARG A 38 -3.35 -13.33 -17.74
C ARG A 38 -3.98 -12.46 -16.66
N MET A 39 -3.66 -12.75 -15.40
CA MET A 39 -4.14 -11.94 -14.28
C MET A 39 -3.72 -10.50 -14.50
N ILE A 40 -4.63 -9.57 -14.26
CA ILE A 40 -4.41 -8.14 -14.38
C ILE A 40 -3.35 -7.75 -13.36
N ARG A 41 -2.20 -7.30 -13.86
CA ARG A 41 -1.07 -6.88 -13.03
C ARG A 41 -1.31 -5.47 -12.51
N LYS A 42 -0.69 -5.17 -11.37
CA LYS A 42 -0.69 -3.82 -10.81
C LYS A 42 0.00 -2.85 -11.77
N PRO A 43 -0.60 -1.70 -12.12
CA PRO A 43 0.07 -0.65 -12.86
C PRO A 43 1.30 -0.12 -12.10
N ARG A 44 2.25 0.49 -12.83
CA ARG A 44 3.37 1.18 -12.19
C ARG A 44 2.86 2.41 -11.43
N GLY A 45 3.47 2.70 -10.29
CA GLY A 45 3.10 3.85 -9.44
C GLY A 45 2.20 3.50 -8.25
N GLN A 46 1.77 4.54 -7.53
CA GLN A 46 0.91 4.42 -6.35
C GLN A 46 -0.50 4.96 -6.66
N VAL A 47 -1.53 4.27 -6.15
CA VAL A 47 -2.92 4.77 -6.19
C VAL A 47 -3.00 6.20 -5.65
N SER A 48 -3.69 7.07 -6.40
CA SER A 48 -3.97 8.48 -6.05
C SER A 48 -2.78 9.45 -6.08
N ARG A 49 -1.61 9.07 -6.62
CA ARG A 49 -0.45 9.97 -6.80
C ARG A 49 -0.24 10.39 -8.27
N LEU A 50 -1.29 10.89 -8.92
CA LEU A 50 -1.28 11.20 -10.36
C LEU A 50 -0.09 12.08 -10.79
N ALA A 51 0.20 13.16 -10.06
CA ALA A 51 1.29 14.10 -10.37
C ALA A 51 2.71 13.52 -10.22
N ARG A 52 2.87 12.31 -9.67
CA ARG A 52 4.17 11.65 -9.46
C ARG A 52 4.23 10.26 -10.10
N GLY A 53 3.50 10.06 -11.20
CA GLY A 53 3.45 8.79 -11.93
C GLY A 53 2.64 7.70 -11.22
N GLY A 54 1.68 8.09 -10.37
CA GLY A 54 0.65 7.20 -9.85
C GLY A 54 -0.51 7.02 -10.83
N TYR A 55 -1.52 6.24 -10.42
CA TYR A 55 -2.70 5.97 -11.25
C TYR A 55 -4.00 6.15 -10.47
N ASN A 56 -5.08 6.41 -11.21
CA ASN A 56 -6.43 6.33 -10.69
C ASN A 56 -6.86 4.85 -10.70
N LEU A 57 -7.36 4.37 -9.56
CA LEU A 57 -7.75 2.97 -9.45
C LEU A 57 -8.87 2.63 -10.42
N ASP A 58 -9.89 3.50 -10.51
CA ASP A 58 -11.09 3.26 -11.31
C ASP A 58 -10.77 3.20 -12.81
N GLU A 59 -9.92 4.12 -13.28
CA GLU A 59 -9.41 4.13 -14.66
C GLU A 59 -8.54 2.91 -14.96
N ALA A 60 -7.74 2.44 -13.99
CA ALA A 60 -6.82 1.31 -14.20
C ALA A 60 -7.52 -0.05 -14.27
N VAL A 61 -8.73 -0.16 -13.73
CA VAL A 61 -9.48 -1.43 -13.69
C VAL A 61 -10.69 -1.46 -14.60
N GLY A 62 -11.20 -0.29 -15.03
CA GLY A 62 -12.29 -0.19 -16.02
C GLY A 62 -13.64 -0.75 -15.53
N TRP A 63 -13.91 -0.67 -14.23
CA TRP A 63 -15.17 -1.16 -13.65
C TRP A 63 -16.33 -0.22 -13.91
N THR A 64 -17.55 -0.76 -13.80
CA THR A 64 -18.73 0.10 -13.72
C THR A 64 -18.73 0.88 -12.40
N VAL A 65 -19.49 1.98 -12.37
CA VAL A 65 -19.62 2.81 -11.16
C VAL A 65 -20.18 1.98 -10.01
N GLU A 66 -21.18 1.13 -10.28
CA GLU A 66 -21.79 0.27 -9.25
C GLU A 66 -20.78 -0.72 -8.67
N GLN A 67 -19.99 -1.40 -9.51
CA GLN A 67 -18.97 -2.34 -9.06
C GLN A 67 -17.93 -1.67 -8.16
N SER A 68 -17.48 -0.48 -8.57
CA SER A 68 -16.50 0.29 -7.82
C SER A 68 -17.06 0.74 -6.47
N ASP A 69 -18.28 1.26 -6.45
CA ASP A 69 -18.91 1.79 -5.24
C ASP A 69 -19.25 0.68 -4.25
N GLU A 70 -19.76 -0.46 -4.71
CA GLU A 70 -20.05 -1.61 -3.85
C GLU A 70 -18.77 -2.14 -3.19
N LEU A 71 -17.69 -2.31 -3.96
CA LEU A 71 -16.43 -2.78 -3.41
C LEU A 71 -15.82 -1.75 -2.45
N LYS A 72 -15.81 -0.46 -2.81
CA LYS A 72 -15.31 0.62 -1.94
C LYS A 72 -16.09 0.67 -0.62
N LYS A 73 -17.42 0.54 -0.68
CA LYS A 73 -18.29 0.50 0.50
C LYS A 73 -17.98 -0.72 1.37
N TYR A 74 -17.88 -1.89 0.76
CA TYR A 74 -17.52 -3.11 1.47
C TYR A 74 -16.15 -2.98 2.17
N ILE A 75 -15.11 -2.57 1.45
CA ILE A 75 -13.77 -2.39 2.01
C ILE A 75 -13.76 -1.32 3.10
N LYS A 76 -14.52 -0.23 2.95
CA LYS A 76 -14.68 0.77 4.01
C LYS A 76 -15.15 0.13 5.32
N HIS A 77 -16.21 -0.66 5.27
CA HIS A 77 -16.76 -1.33 6.45
C HIS A 77 -15.79 -2.35 7.03
N ALA A 78 -15.18 -3.19 6.18
CA ALA A 78 -14.23 -4.21 6.63
C ALA A 78 -12.99 -3.59 7.31
N VAL A 79 -12.47 -2.49 6.76
CA VAL A 79 -11.32 -1.77 7.36
C VAL A 79 -11.68 -1.16 8.71
N GLU A 80 -12.86 -0.57 8.84
CA GLU A 80 -13.30 0.04 10.11
C GLU A 80 -13.63 -1.00 11.19
N ALA A 81 -14.02 -2.21 10.79
CA ALA A 81 -14.37 -3.29 11.71
C ALA A 81 -13.15 -4.13 12.13
N GLU A 82 -12.23 -4.44 11.22
CA GLU A 82 -11.18 -5.45 11.44
C GLU A 82 -9.76 -4.87 11.58
N LEU A 83 -9.52 -3.61 11.17
CA LEU A 83 -8.19 -3.01 11.19
C LEU A 83 -8.08 -1.84 12.16
N ASP A 84 -6.87 -1.66 12.70
CA ASP A 84 -6.56 -0.50 13.51
C ASP A 84 -6.29 0.71 12.61
N CYS A 85 -7.24 1.63 12.54
CA CYS A 85 -7.14 2.82 11.71
C CYS A 85 -6.05 3.82 12.14
N THR A 86 -5.42 3.65 13.30
CA THR A 86 -4.26 4.45 13.72
C THR A 86 -2.94 3.96 13.11
N LEU A 87 -2.90 2.71 12.63
CA LEU A 87 -1.70 2.08 12.10
C LEU A 87 -1.65 2.10 10.56
N PRO A 88 -0.48 2.31 9.95
CA PRO A 88 -0.31 2.18 8.50
C PRO A 88 -0.48 0.73 8.05
N PHE A 89 -0.83 0.55 6.77
CA PHE A 89 -1.04 -0.77 6.15
C PHE A 89 0.07 -1.79 6.46
N THR A 90 1.33 -1.37 6.47
CA THR A 90 2.49 -2.25 6.71
C THR A 90 2.62 -2.73 8.15
N ARG A 91 1.93 -2.08 9.11
CA ARG A 91 1.90 -2.45 10.52
C ARG A 91 0.60 -3.15 10.93
N GLN A 92 -0.31 -3.37 9.99
CA GLN A 92 -1.54 -4.11 10.26
C GLN A 92 -1.24 -5.60 10.49
N PRO A 93 -2.02 -6.29 11.35
CA PRO A 93 -1.92 -7.73 11.48
C PRO A 93 -2.13 -8.41 10.14
N ARG A 94 -1.20 -9.29 9.76
CA ARG A 94 -1.25 -10.00 8.47
C ARG A 94 -2.50 -10.88 8.36
N SER A 95 -2.95 -11.45 9.48
CA SER A 95 -4.19 -12.23 9.58
C SER A 95 -5.41 -11.41 9.18
N SER A 96 -5.57 -10.18 9.71
CA SER A 96 -6.70 -9.31 9.37
C SER A 96 -6.69 -8.92 7.89
N ILE A 97 -5.52 -8.63 7.31
CA ILE A 97 -5.41 -8.34 5.88
C ILE A 97 -5.80 -9.55 5.02
N ILE A 98 -5.41 -10.77 5.44
CA ILE A 98 -5.80 -12.00 4.75
C ILE A 98 -7.31 -12.24 4.87
N SER A 99 -7.89 -12.03 6.06
CA SER A 99 -9.34 -12.12 6.30
C SER A 99 -10.12 -11.23 5.34
N ILE A 100 -9.80 -9.92 5.30
CA ILE A 100 -10.45 -8.96 4.40
C ILE A 100 -10.31 -9.38 2.93
N ARG A 101 -9.14 -9.89 2.52
CA ARG A 101 -8.93 -10.38 1.15
C ARG A 101 -9.82 -11.57 0.82
N GLN A 102 -9.91 -12.54 1.70
CA GLN A 102 -10.72 -13.74 1.50
C GLN A 102 -12.21 -13.40 1.48
N ALA A 103 -12.65 -12.55 2.41
CA ALA A 103 -14.04 -12.11 2.49
C ALA A 103 -14.43 -11.24 1.27
N ALA A 104 -13.52 -10.38 0.79
CA ALA A 104 -13.71 -9.64 -0.46
C ALA A 104 -13.79 -10.57 -1.68
N LEU A 105 -12.93 -11.59 -1.76
CA LEU A 105 -12.97 -12.59 -2.84
C LEU A 105 -14.27 -13.38 -2.85
N PHE A 106 -14.75 -13.77 -1.67
CA PHE A 106 -16.01 -14.50 -1.53
C PHE A 106 -17.19 -13.65 -2.00
N ARG A 107 -17.20 -12.35 -1.67
CA ARG A 107 -18.28 -11.44 -2.06
C ARG A 107 -18.21 -10.98 -3.51
N PHE A 108 -16.99 -10.81 -4.05
CA PHE A 108 -16.73 -10.27 -5.38
C PHE A 108 -15.78 -11.21 -6.15
N PRO A 109 -16.27 -12.35 -6.67
CA PRO A 109 -15.41 -13.38 -7.30
C PRO A 109 -14.60 -12.86 -8.50
N TRP A 110 -15.10 -11.83 -9.19
CA TRP A 110 -14.40 -11.18 -10.29
C TRP A 110 -13.05 -10.57 -9.89
N LEU A 111 -12.80 -10.35 -8.59
CA LEU A 111 -11.50 -9.92 -8.07
C LEU A 111 -10.37 -10.95 -8.27
N MET A 112 -10.71 -12.22 -8.53
CA MET A 112 -9.71 -13.26 -8.85
C MET A 112 -8.92 -12.97 -10.12
N SER A 113 -9.43 -12.09 -11.00
CA SER A 113 -8.72 -11.62 -12.18
C SER A 113 -7.50 -10.75 -11.85
N TYR A 114 -7.38 -10.22 -10.62
CA TYR A 114 -6.27 -9.33 -10.24
C TYR A 114 -5.15 -10.06 -9.50
N THR A 115 -3.92 -9.86 -9.97
CA THR A 115 -2.73 -10.52 -9.39
C THR A 115 -2.57 -10.13 -7.91
N ASN A 116 -2.43 -11.12 -7.02
CA ASN A 116 -2.23 -10.90 -5.57
C ASN A 116 -3.30 -10.00 -4.90
N LEU A 117 -4.49 -9.86 -5.51
CA LEU A 117 -5.55 -8.97 -5.05
C LEU A 117 -5.05 -7.55 -4.81
N TRP A 118 -4.17 -7.06 -5.69
CA TRP A 118 -3.54 -5.74 -5.53
C TRP A 118 -4.59 -4.63 -5.38
N VAL A 119 -5.76 -4.78 -6.03
CA VAL A 119 -6.84 -3.81 -5.92
C VAL A 119 -7.39 -3.71 -4.50
N VAL A 120 -7.66 -4.85 -3.87
CA VAL A 120 -8.11 -4.91 -2.47
C VAL A 120 -7.07 -4.24 -1.57
N ASN A 121 -5.78 -4.56 -1.77
CA ASN A 121 -4.69 -3.98 -0.99
C ASN A 121 -4.61 -2.45 -1.13
N ASP A 122 -4.81 -1.94 -2.34
CA ASP A 122 -4.75 -0.50 -2.57
C ASP A 122 -5.97 0.23 -2.00
N LEU A 123 -7.17 -0.37 -2.09
CA LEU A 123 -8.37 0.17 -1.45
C LEU A 123 -8.23 0.21 0.07
N VAL A 124 -7.74 -0.86 0.68
CA VAL A 124 -7.47 -0.93 2.12
C VAL A 124 -6.45 0.15 2.52
N ARG A 125 -5.32 0.24 1.79
CA ARG A 125 -4.31 1.26 2.04
C ARG A 125 -4.86 2.68 1.92
N ARG A 126 -5.64 2.95 0.88
CA ARG A 126 -6.26 4.26 0.65
C ARG A 126 -7.24 4.60 1.79
N ARG A 127 -8.06 3.64 2.22
CA ARG A 127 -9.00 3.85 3.32
C ARG A 127 -8.29 4.16 4.64
N LEU A 128 -7.25 3.39 4.98
CA LEU A 128 -6.43 3.65 6.17
C LEU A 128 -5.79 5.05 6.12
N GLN A 129 -5.22 5.46 4.99
CA GLN A 129 -4.64 6.79 4.82
C GLN A 129 -5.65 7.91 5.01
N LEU A 130 -6.84 7.77 4.43
CA LEU A 130 -7.92 8.74 4.61
C LEU A 130 -8.32 8.83 6.09
N ARG A 131 -8.50 7.68 6.75
CA ARG A 131 -8.90 7.64 8.14
C ARG A 131 -7.85 8.24 9.08
N GLN A 132 -6.57 7.97 8.85
CA GLN A 132 -5.47 8.60 9.58
C GLN A 132 -5.46 10.13 9.40
N SER A 133 -5.67 10.60 8.18
CA SER A 133 -5.77 12.03 7.89
C SER A 133 -6.94 12.69 8.64
N GLU A 134 -8.10 12.03 8.68
CA GLU A 134 -9.26 12.50 9.46
C GLU A 134 -8.97 12.54 10.96
N LEU A 135 -8.35 11.50 11.52
CA LEU A 135 -7.98 11.45 12.94
C LEU A 135 -6.99 12.57 13.30
N LYS A 136 -5.97 12.77 12.46
CA LYS A 136 -5.00 13.85 12.62
C LYS A 136 -5.69 15.22 12.63
N LYS A 137 -6.52 15.51 11.63
CA LYS A 137 -7.28 16.78 11.55
C LYS A 137 -8.16 17.01 12.78
N ARG A 138 -8.82 15.96 13.29
CA ARG A 138 -9.63 16.05 14.51
C ARG A 138 -8.79 16.35 15.74
N SER A 139 -7.64 15.70 15.89
CA SER A 139 -6.72 15.97 17.01
C SER A 139 -6.20 17.40 16.98
N GLU A 140 -5.83 17.91 15.80
CA GLU A 140 -5.37 19.28 15.61
C GLU A 140 -6.47 20.29 15.89
N ALA A 141 -7.71 20.00 15.45
CA ALA A 141 -8.86 20.86 15.73
C ALA A 141 -9.17 20.95 17.23
N LEU A 142 -9.08 19.83 17.96
CA LEU A 142 -9.28 19.78 19.40
C LEU A 142 -8.22 20.62 20.14
N LEU A 143 -6.94 20.43 19.82
CA LEU A 143 -5.86 21.23 20.39
C LEU A 143 -6.05 22.72 20.10
N ALA A 144 -6.51 23.07 18.89
CA ALA A 144 -6.79 24.46 18.53
C ALA A 144 -7.99 25.03 19.33
N THR A 145 -9.02 24.23 19.63
CA THR A 145 -10.14 24.68 20.47
C THR A 145 -9.72 24.90 21.92
N GLU A 146 -8.91 24.00 22.48
CA GLU A 146 -8.38 24.12 23.83
C GLU A 146 -7.47 25.34 23.97
N ALA A 147 -6.58 25.56 23.00
CA ALA A 147 -5.73 26.74 22.96
C ALA A 147 -6.54 28.05 22.94
N ARG A 148 -7.62 28.11 22.14
CA ARG A 148 -8.54 29.27 22.11
C ARG A 148 -9.26 29.48 23.44
N ALA A 149 -9.72 28.40 24.07
CA ALA A 149 -10.39 28.46 25.37
C ALA A 149 -9.45 28.96 26.47
N TRP A 150 -8.21 28.46 26.49
CA TRP A 150 -7.18 28.90 27.44
C TRP A 150 -6.83 30.38 27.24
N ALA A 151 -6.64 30.83 25.99
CA ALA A 151 -6.39 32.24 25.68
C ALA A 151 -7.54 33.16 26.11
N SER A 152 -8.79 32.75 25.89
CA SER A 152 -9.99 33.49 26.33
C SER A 152 -10.05 33.61 27.85
N LYS A 153 -9.86 32.50 28.57
CA LYS A 153 -9.84 32.47 30.04
C LYS A 153 -8.74 33.37 30.61
N LYS A 154 -7.55 33.34 30.01
CA LYS A 154 -6.41 34.17 30.42
C LYS A 154 -6.74 35.67 30.25
N SER A 155 -7.27 36.05 29.10
CA SER A 155 -7.69 37.44 28.81
C SER A 155 -8.74 37.94 29.80
N ALA A 156 -9.74 37.11 30.13
CA ALA A 156 -10.77 37.46 31.12
C ALA A 156 -10.20 37.69 32.52
N LEU A 157 -9.21 36.90 32.95
CA LEU A 157 -8.54 37.08 34.24
C LEU A 157 -7.70 38.36 34.28
N GLU A 158 -6.97 38.65 33.21
CA GLU A 158 -6.18 39.89 33.09
C GLU A 158 -7.09 41.13 33.11
N ALA A 159 -8.22 41.09 32.41
CA ALA A 159 -9.20 42.18 32.42
C ALA A 159 -9.82 42.40 33.81
N ALA A 160 -10.14 41.32 34.54
CA ALA A 160 -10.68 41.43 35.90
C ALA A 160 -9.65 42.00 36.89
N ALA A 161 -8.38 41.62 36.76
CA ALA A 161 -7.30 42.14 37.61
C ALA A 161 -7.03 43.64 37.36
N ALA A 162 -7.20 44.12 36.13
CA ALA A 162 -7.02 45.54 35.79
C ALA A 162 -8.17 46.45 36.26
N ALA A 163 -9.30 45.88 36.69
CA ALA A 163 -10.47 46.63 37.15
C ALA A 163 -10.50 46.84 38.69
N LEU A 164 -9.48 46.36 39.41
CA LEU A 164 -9.27 46.55 40.86
C LEU A 164 -8.16 47.57 41.11
#